data_AF-A0A151Z3T9-F1
#
_entry.id   AF-A0A151Z3T9-F1
#
_cell.length_a   1.000
_cell.length_b   1.000
_cell.length_c   1.000
_cell.angle_alpha   90.00
_cell.angle_beta   90.00
_cell.angle_gamma   90.00
#
_symmetry.space_group_name_H-M   'P 1'
#
loop_
_entity.id
_entity.type
_entity.pdbx_description
1 polymer ?
#
loop_
_entity_poly.entity_id
_entity_poly.type
_entity_poly.pdbx_seq_one_letter_code
_entity_poly.pdbx_strand_id
1 'polypeptide(L)'
;MIKTLLLVLLVVATFTTSNADVLNCQQITQLAQQYFSGSTVVDMICISYYESSWNTEAYNPSSASGLWQILAEHCQDLCSNVCSSPSDLFDPNVNAACASAVFNAQGLNAWTTWSSGDCSNWSTCGSTGSSTNGGSASSASSASSTNSGTSASSSASSSASSSASSSASSSASSSGTGSETGTGTGTGTGTGSNSNNI
;
A
#
# COMPACT_ATOMS: atom_id res chain seq x y z
N MET A 1 -12.23 61.43 -5.12
CA MET A 1 -13.10 61.05 -3.98
C MET A 1 -13.47 59.59 -4.16
N ILE A 2 -13.23 58.80 -3.11
CA ILE A 2 -13.35 57.34 -3.01
C ILE A 2 -14.80 56.88 -3.18
N LYS A 3 -15.01 55.74 -3.86
CA LYS A 3 -16.05 54.76 -3.51
C LYS A 3 -15.71 53.38 -4.07
N THR A 4 -14.82 52.72 -3.35
CA THR A 4 -14.76 51.26 -3.20
C THR A 4 -16.12 50.73 -2.75
N LEU A 5 -16.56 49.57 -3.27
CA LEU A 5 -17.36 48.50 -2.62
C LEU A 5 -18.17 47.73 -3.70
N LEU A 6 -18.33 46.42 -3.71
CA LEU A 6 -17.87 45.33 -2.84
C LEU A 6 -18.10 44.04 -3.64
N LEU A 7 -17.03 43.35 -4.04
CA LEU A 7 -17.11 42.02 -4.63
C LEU A 7 -17.29 41.05 -3.45
N VAL A 8 -18.53 40.61 -3.21
CA VAL A 8 -18.84 39.59 -2.19
C VAL A 8 -18.32 38.25 -2.71
N LEU A 9 -17.05 37.98 -2.42
CA LEU A 9 -16.45 36.66 -2.59
C LEU A 9 -16.88 35.83 -1.38
N LEU A 10 -18.00 35.12 -1.52
CA LEU A 10 -18.51 34.17 -0.54
C LEU A 10 -17.60 32.93 -0.56
N VAL A 11 -16.48 32.99 0.17
CA VAL A 11 -15.66 31.81 0.46
C VAL A 11 -16.42 31.00 1.51
N VAL A 12 -17.23 30.04 1.06
CA VAL A 12 -17.82 29.03 1.93
C VAL A 12 -16.68 28.09 2.34
N ALA A 13 -16.09 28.34 3.49
CA ALA A 13 -15.17 27.39 4.12
C ALA A 13 -15.98 26.19 4.62
N THR A 14 -16.15 25.18 3.78
CA THR A 14 -16.64 23.88 4.20
C THR A 14 -15.53 23.21 5.00
N PHE A 15 -15.59 23.33 6.32
CA PHE A 15 -14.80 22.50 7.22
C PHE A 15 -15.36 21.08 7.17
N THR A 16 -14.84 20.27 6.25
CA THR A 16 -15.07 18.82 6.27
C THR A 16 -14.28 18.25 7.43
N THR A 17 -14.96 17.88 8.51
CA THR A 17 -14.39 17.01 9.53
C THR A 17 -14.06 15.67 8.88
N SER A 18 -12.78 15.43 8.58
CA SER A 18 -12.27 14.10 8.24
C SER A 18 -12.49 13.23 9.49
N ASN A 19 -13.40 12.27 9.39
CA ASN A 19 -13.46 11.17 10.34
C ASN A 19 -12.50 10.09 9.82
N ALA A 20 -11.99 9.26 10.73
CA ALA A 20 -11.22 8.08 10.38
C ALA A 20 -12.03 7.20 9.43
N ASP A 21 -11.72 7.30 8.13
CA ASP A 21 -12.38 6.50 7.11
C ASP A 21 -11.42 5.39 6.69
N VAL A 22 -11.89 4.15 6.81
CA VAL A 22 -11.25 2.99 6.19
C VAL A 22 -11.84 2.84 4.80
N LEU A 23 -11.04 3.09 3.76
CA LEU A 23 -11.51 3.02 2.38
C LEU A 23 -11.75 1.57 1.96
N ASN A 24 -12.77 1.35 1.13
CA ASN A 24 -12.96 0.06 0.46
C ASN A 24 -12.19 0.00 -0.88
N CYS A 25 -12.14 -1.18 -1.51
CA CYS A 25 -11.44 -1.38 -2.78
C CYS A 25 -11.86 -0.38 -3.88
N GLN A 26 -13.15 -0.05 -4.00
CA GLN A 26 -13.61 0.89 -5.02
C GLN A 26 -13.06 2.29 -4.73
N GLN A 27 -13.15 2.75 -3.48
CA GLN A 27 -12.69 4.08 -3.06
C GLN A 27 -11.18 4.23 -3.24
N ILE A 28 -10.36 3.28 -2.76
CA ILE A 28 -8.90 3.36 -2.91
C ILE A 28 -8.49 3.22 -4.39
N THR A 29 -9.19 2.41 -5.19
CA THR A 29 -8.93 2.30 -6.62
C THR A 29 -9.20 3.63 -7.33
N GLN A 30 -10.35 4.25 -7.06
CA GLN A 30 -10.70 5.56 -7.63
C GLN A 30 -9.74 6.66 -7.20
N LEU A 31 -9.28 6.64 -5.94
CA LEU A 31 -8.29 7.58 -5.45
C LEU A 31 -6.93 7.36 -6.15
N ALA A 32 -6.42 6.13 -6.16
CA ALA A 32 -5.13 5.82 -6.76
C ALA A 32 -5.08 6.14 -8.27
N GLN A 33 -6.16 5.91 -9.00
CA GLN A 33 -6.25 6.24 -10.44
C GLN A 33 -6.16 7.75 -10.74
N GLN A 34 -6.37 8.63 -9.76
CA GLN A 34 -6.20 10.07 -9.95
C GLN A 34 -4.72 10.50 -9.95
N TYR A 35 -3.86 9.73 -9.29
CA TYR A 35 -2.46 10.13 -9.01
C TYR A 35 -1.41 9.19 -9.61
N PHE A 36 -1.82 7.98 -10.01
CA PHE A 36 -0.96 6.94 -10.57
C PHE A 36 -1.56 6.40 -11.87
N SER A 37 -0.73 5.73 -12.69
CA SER A 37 -1.16 5.18 -13.99
C SER A 37 -0.60 3.79 -14.25
N GLY A 38 -1.20 3.06 -15.19
CA GLY A 38 -0.74 1.73 -15.58
C GLY A 38 -0.74 0.71 -14.45
N SER A 39 0.27 -0.16 -14.42
CA SER A 39 0.44 -1.17 -13.35
C SER A 39 0.70 -0.54 -11.98
N THR A 40 1.31 0.66 -11.95
CA THR A 40 1.62 1.39 -10.71
C THR A 40 0.38 1.68 -9.87
N VAL A 41 -0.81 1.79 -10.48
CA VAL A 41 -2.06 1.93 -9.71
C VAL A 41 -2.26 0.72 -8.79
N VAL A 42 -2.09 -0.49 -9.32
CA VAL A 42 -2.26 -1.74 -8.55
C VAL A 42 -1.19 -1.83 -7.47
N ASP A 43 0.07 -1.51 -7.82
CA ASP A 43 1.18 -1.49 -6.87
C ASP A 43 0.94 -0.49 -5.73
N MET A 44 0.43 0.70 -6.01
CA MET A 44 0.18 1.70 -4.97
C MET A 44 -1.04 1.36 -4.11
N ILE A 45 -2.09 0.74 -4.68
CA ILE A 45 -3.19 0.19 -3.88
C ILE A 45 -2.67 -0.90 -2.93
N CYS A 46 -1.75 -1.73 -3.43
CA CYS A 46 -1.14 -2.79 -2.64
C CYS A 46 -0.37 -2.21 -1.44
N ILE A 47 0.51 -1.25 -1.69
CA ILE A 47 1.33 -0.61 -0.67
C ILE A 47 0.41 0.00 0.40
N SER A 48 -0.59 0.77 -0.01
CA SER A 48 -1.49 1.42 0.95
C SER A 48 -2.21 0.45 1.91
N TYR A 49 -2.51 -0.78 1.50
CA TYR A 49 -3.18 -1.71 2.41
C TYR A 49 -2.23 -2.41 3.38
N TYR A 50 -0.99 -2.70 3.01
CA TYR A 50 -0.02 -3.17 4.01
C TYR A 50 0.43 -2.05 4.96
N GLU A 51 0.52 -0.82 4.46
CA GLU A 51 0.94 0.34 5.25
C GLU A 51 -0.14 0.76 6.26
N SER A 52 -1.42 0.76 5.87
CA SER A 52 -2.49 1.34 6.69
C SER A 52 -3.76 0.50 6.79
N SER A 53 -3.86 -0.63 6.09
CA SER A 53 -5.13 -1.32 5.85
C SER A 53 -6.22 -0.38 5.28
N TRP A 54 -5.79 0.59 4.45
CA TRP A 54 -6.61 1.67 3.89
C TRP A 54 -7.26 2.60 4.92
N ASN A 55 -6.73 2.67 6.14
CA ASN A 55 -7.15 3.63 7.14
C ASN A 55 -6.53 5.01 6.86
N THR A 56 -7.37 5.99 6.54
CA THR A 56 -6.94 7.38 6.27
C THR A 56 -6.31 8.08 7.48
N GLU A 57 -6.62 7.63 8.69
CA GLU A 57 -6.05 8.16 9.94
C GLU A 57 -4.93 7.28 10.53
N ALA A 58 -4.39 6.33 9.76
CA ALA A 58 -3.27 5.51 10.24
C ALA A 58 -2.07 6.39 10.62
N TYR A 59 -1.52 6.15 11.80
CA TYR A 59 -0.36 6.89 12.31
C TYR A 59 0.65 5.94 12.94
N ASN A 60 1.91 6.11 12.60
CA ASN A 60 3.04 5.42 13.20
C ASN A 60 3.82 6.38 14.11
N PRO A 61 4.30 5.95 15.29
CA PRO A 61 5.21 6.74 16.13
C PRO A 61 6.48 7.26 15.43
N SER A 62 6.88 6.68 14.30
CA SER A 62 7.94 7.21 13.42
C SER A 62 7.53 8.46 12.62
N SER A 63 6.35 9.03 12.87
CA SER A 63 5.76 10.18 12.17
C SER A 63 5.26 9.88 10.75
N ALA A 64 5.06 8.61 10.39
CA ALA A 64 4.36 8.22 9.17
C ALA A 64 2.84 8.34 9.34
N SER A 65 2.15 8.88 8.33
CA SER A 65 0.72 9.22 8.40
C SER A 65 -0.06 8.84 7.15
N GLY A 66 -1.32 8.47 7.35
CA GLY A 66 -2.32 8.23 6.31
C GLY A 66 -2.15 6.93 5.52
N LEU A 67 -2.80 6.90 4.36
CA LEU A 67 -2.97 5.70 3.52
C LEU A 67 -1.64 5.04 3.11
N TRP A 68 -0.66 5.84 2.68
CA TRP A 68 0.67 5.38 2.24
C TRP A 68 1.77 5.59 3.29
N GLN A 69 1.39 5.84 4.55
CA GLN A 69 2.32 6.01 5.68
C GLN A 69 3.47 6.98 5.35
N ILE A 70 3.10 8.15 4.84
CA ILE A 70 4.05 9.18 4.43
C ILE A 70 4.70 9.82 5.65
N LEU A 71 6.03 9.92 5.65
CA LEU A 71 6.78 10.61 6.70
C LEU A 71 6.49 12.11 6.70
N ALA A 72 6.27 12.66 7.89
CA ALA A 72 5.97 14.09 8.10
C ALA A 72 6.98 15.06 7.45
N GLU A 73 8.27 14.67 7.36
CA GLU A 73 9.31 15.48 6.70
C GLU A 73 9.02 15.73 5.22
N HIS A 74 8.28 14.83 4.55
CA HIS A 74 7.94 14.98 3.14
C HIS A 74 7.00 16.14 2.84
N CYS A 75 6.27 16.63 3.83
CA CYS A 75 5.48 17.86 3.69
C CYS A 75 6.34 19.11 3.50
N GLN A 76 7.62 19.09 3.89
CA GLN A 76 8.51 20.25 3.77
C GLN A 76 9.45 20.16 2.57
N ASP A 77 9.65 18.96 1.99
CA ASP A 77 10.46 18.78 0.78
C ASP A 77 9.61 18.41 -0.45
N LEU A 78 9.31 17.12 -0.65
CA LEU A 78 8.75 16.54 -1.87
C LEU A 78 7.30 16.94 -2.11
N CYS A 79 6.55 17.23 -1.04
CA CYS A 79 5.11 17.48 -1.09
C CYS A 79 4.72 18.89 -0.65
N SER A 80 5.68 19.81 -0.60
CA SER A 80 5.50 21.19 -0.12
C SER A 80 4.45 22.00 -0.88
N ASN A 81 4.06 21.58 -2.08
CA ASN A 81 3.01 22.20 -2.88
C ASN A 81 1.59 21.68 -2.57
N VAL A 82 1.45 20.56 -1.87
CA VAL A 82 0.16 19.92 -1.54
C VAL A 82 -0.07 19.74 -0.04
N CYS A 83 1.01 19.69 0.74
CA CYS A 83 0.98 19.54 2.18
C CYS A 83 1.60 20.77 2.84
N SER A 84 0.84 21.49 3.65
CA SER A 84 1.33 22.65 4.42
C SER A 84 1.78 22.23 5.82
N SER A 85 1.15 21.21 6.39
CA SER A 85 1.43 20.69 7.72
C SER A 85 1.29 19.17 7.76
N PRO A 86 2.04 18.45 8.63
CA PRO A 86 1.94 16.99 8.71
C PRO A 86 0.52 16.44 8.95
N SER A 87 -0.36 17.20 9.61
CA SER A 87 -1.76 16.81 9.78
C SER A 87 -2.54 16.74 8.48
N ASP A 88 -2.11 17.44 7.43
CA ASP A 88 -2.76 17.39 6.12
C ASP A 88 -2.60 16.00 5.48
N LEU A 89 -1.61 15.19 5.92
CA LEU A 89 -1.40 13.83 5.43
C LEU A 89 -2.50 12.84 5.84
N PHE A 90 -3.42 13.23 6.73
CA PHE A 90 -4.62 12.44 7.02
C PHE A 90 -5.76 12.69 6.02
N ASP A 91 -5.68 13.75 5.21
CA ASP A 91 -6.56 13.90 4.05
C ASP A 91 -6.12 12.92 2.94
N PRO A 92 -7.03 12.05 2.45
CA PRO A 92 -6.67 11.02 1.48
C PRO A 92 -6.17 11.58 0.14
N ASN A 93 -6.65 12.75 -0.30
CA ASN A 93 -6.19 13.37 -1.53
C ASN A 93 -4.80 13.97 -1.37
N VAL A 94 -4.55 14.66 -0.25
CA VAL A 94 -3.20 15.18 0.06
C VAL A 94 -2.21 14.04 0.23
N ASN A 95 -2.60 12.97 0.93
CA ASN A 95 -1.76 11.78 1.12
C ASN A 95 -1.42 11.10 -0.22
N ALA A 96 -2.42 10.91 -1.10
CA ALA A 96 -2.20 10.32 -2.42
C ALA A 96 -1.32 11.20 -3.33
N ALA A 97 -1.54 12.52 -3.31
CA ALA A 97 -0.72 13.48 -4.06
C ALA A 97 0.74 13.43 -3.58
N CYS A 98 0.95 13.38 -2.27
CA CYS A 98 2.28 13.28 -1.69
C CYS A 98 2.94 11.93 -1.98
N ALA A 99 2.19 10.81 -1.90
CA ALA A 99 2.68 9.50 -2.30
C ALA A 99 3.13 9.47 -3.77
N SER A 100 2.42 10.17 -4.66
CA SER A 100 2.84 10.34 -6.06
C SER A 100 4.16 11.11 -6.18
N ALA A 101 4.35 12.18 -5.41
CA ALA A 101 5.61 12.93 -5.37
C ALA A 101 6.78 12.06 -4.86
N VAL A 102 6.58 11.30 -3.78
CA VAL A 102 7.57 10.34 -3.24
C VAL A 102 7.91 9.28 -4.28
N PHE A 103 6.90 8.67 -4.90
CA PHE A 103 7.09 7.67 -5.96
C PHE A 103 7.89 8.24 -7.15
N ASN A 104 7.59 9.45 -7.60
CA ASN A 104 8.30 10.08 -8.71
C ASN A 104 9.77 10.38 -8.37
N ALA A 105 10.08 10.67 -7.10
CA ALA A 105 11.43 10.97 -6.64
C ALA A 105 12.27 9.72 -6.33
N GLN A 106 11.65 8.69 -5.74
CA GLN A 106 12.35 7.57 -5.12
C GLN A 106 11.98 6.19 -5.70
N GLY A 107 10.91 6.12 -6.50
CA GLY A 107 10.33 4.87 -6.99
C GLY A 107 9.61 4.08 -5.90
N LEU A 108 9.17 2.86 -6.24
CA LEU A 108 8.43 1.98 -5.31
C LEU A 108 9.25 1.53 -4.11
N ASN A 109 10.58 1.55 -4.20
CA ASN A 109 11.47 1.14 -3.10
C ASN A 109 11.52 2.14 -1.93
N ALA A 110 10.82 3.28 -2.02
CA ALA A 110 10.59 4.14 -0.86
C ALA A 110 9.77 3.43 0.24
N TRP A 111 8.96 2.44 -0.13
CA TRP A 111 8.16 1.64 0.80
C TRP A 111 8.80 0.28 1.03
N THR A 112 9.09 -0.04 2.29
CA THR A 112 9.71 -1.32 2.65
C THR A 112 8.83 -2.49 2.25
N THR A 113 7.51 -2.37 2.42
CA THR A 113 6.51 -3.35 1.98
C THR A 113 6.69 -3.78 0.53
N TRP A 114 6.94 -2.82 -0.37
CA TRP A 114 7.21 -3.15 -1.77
C TRP A 114 8.52 -3.91 -1.91
N SER A 115 9.60 -3.36 -1.34
CA SER A 115 10.94 -3.94 -1.45
C SER A 115 11.08 -5.34 -0.82
N SER A 116 10.25 -5.64 0.18
CA SER A 116 10.15 -6.96 0.83
C SER A 116 9.35 -7.97 0.03
N GLY A 117 8.68 -7.54 -1.05
CA GLY A 117 7.95 -8.41 -1.96
C GLY A 117 6.52 -8.73 -1.54
N ASP A 118 5.97 -8.03 -0.55
CA ASP A 118 4.63 -8.29 0.00
C ASP A 118 3.53 -8.22 -1.08
N CYS A 119 3.78 -7.48 -2.16
CA CYS A 119 2.83 -7.27 -3.24
C CYS A 119 2.97 -8.19 -4.46
N SER A 120 3.92 -9.13 -4.45
CA SER A 120 4.25 -9.94 -5.63
C SER A 120 3.09 -10.78 -6.19
N ASN A 121 2.08 -11.11 -5.37
CA ASN A 121 0.89 -11.87 -5.77
C ASN A 121 -0.40 -11.22 -5.26
N TRP A 122 -0.42 -9.89 -5.20
CA TRP A 122 -1.57 -9.16 -4.67
C TRP A 122 -2.84 -9.42 -5.46
N SER A 123 -3.95 -9.73 -4.77
CA SER A 123 -5.27 -9.92 -5.39
C SER A 123 -6.44 -9.35 -4.60
N THR A 124 -6.19 -8.64 -3.49
CA THR A 124 -7.23 -8.15 -2.55
C THR A 124 -8.26 -7.22 -3.21
N CYS A 125 -7.89 -6.50 -4.27
CA CYS A 125 -8.81 -5.69 -5.08
C CYS A 125 -8.98 -6.21 -6.52
N GLY A 126 -9.05 -7.52 -6.69
CA GLY A 126 -9.26 -8.16 -7.99
C GLY A 126 -10.46 -7.58 -8.74
N SER A 127 -10.19 -6.98 -9.90
CA SER A 127 -11.12 -6.55 -10.96
C SER A 127 -12.46 -5.97 -10.50
N THR A 128 -12.44 -4.95 -9.62
CA THR A 128 -13.60 -4.03 -9.52
C THR A 128 -13.51 -3.01 -10.64
N GLY A 129 -13.66 -3.48 -11.88
CA GLY A 129 -13.45 -2.69 -13.08
C GLY A 129 -14.23 -3.22 -14.26
N SER A 130 -15.57 -3.19 -14.15
CA SER A 130 -16.53 -2.96 -15.26
C SER A 130 -17.94 -3.44 -14.87
N SER A 131 -18.62 -2.74 -13.96
CA SER A 131 -20.09 -2.71 -14.00
C SER A 131 -20.51 -1.52 -14.85
N THR A 132 -20.45 -1.70 -16.17
CA THR A 132 -21.27 -0.93 -17.10
C THR A 132 -22.72 -1.12 -16.70
N ASN A 133 -23.33 -0.06 -16.14
CA ASN A 133 -24.78 0.07 -16.04
C ASN A 133 -25.38 0.14 -17.46
N GLY A 134 -25.47 -1.01 -18.12
CA GLY A 134 -26.28 -1.22 -19.32
C GLY A 134 -27.68 -1.61 -18.88
N GLY A 135 -28.56 -0.63 -18.78
CA GLY A 135 -29.98 -0.89 -18.55
C GLY A 135 -30.56 -1.74 -19.68
N SER A 136 -31.33 -2.76 -19.31
CA SER A 136 -32.46 -3.27 -20.08
C SER A 136 -33.37 -4.07 -19.16
N ALA A 137 -34.53 -3.49 -18.88
CA ALA A 137 -35.67 -4.18 -18.33
C ALA A 137 -36.14 -5.29 -19.28
N SER A 138 -36.59 -6.43 -18.75
CA SER A 138 -37.86 -7.09 -19.10
C SER A 138 -37.98 -8.48 -18.44
N SER A 139 -39.03 -8.60 -17.62
CA SER A 139 -40.02 -9.69 -17.62
C SER A 139 -39.64 -11.10 -17.14
N ALA A 140 -40.36 -11.49 -16.08
CA ALA A 140 -40.52 -12.84 -15.55
C ALA A 140 -41.03 -13.86 -16.58
N SER A 141 -40.75 -15.15 -16.35
CA SER A 141 -41.73 -16.25 -16.33
C SER A 141 -41.10 -17.59 -15.95
N SER A 142 -41.91 -18.39 -15.27
CA SER A 142 -41.66 -19.66 -14.61
C SER A 142 -41.62 -20.89 -15.53
N ALA A 143 -41.21 -22.02 -14.93
CA ALA A 143 -41.65 -23.41 -15.18
C ALA A 143 -40.83 -24.32 -16.13
N SER A 144 -40.15 -25.27 -15.49
CA SER A 144 -40.07 -26.72 -15.77
C SER A 144 -40.50 -27.27 -17.14
N SER A 145 -39.63 -28.04 -17.80
CA SER A 145 -39.92 -29.44 -18.19
C SER A 145 -38.71 -30.21 -18.71
N THR A 146 -38.64 -31.44 -18.21
CA THR A 146 -37.93 -32.65 -18.63
C THR A 146 -37.97 -32.89 -20.14
N ASN A 147 -36.84 -33.28 -20.77
CA ASN A 147 -36.86 -34.47 -21.64
C ASN A 147 -35.45 -35.05 -21.92
N SER A 148 -35.44 -36.38 -21.91
CA SER A 148 -34.35 -37.33 -22.11
C SER A 148 -33.97 -37.47 -23.59
N GLY A 149 -32.68 -37.72 -23.87
CA GLY A 149 -32.19 -38.01 -25.22
C GLY A 149 -30.79 -38.64 -25.23
N THR A 150 -30.74 -39.96 -25.04
CA THR A 150 -29.69 -40.92 -25.46
C THR A 150 -29.29 -40.69 -26.93
N SER A 151 -28.03 -40.72 -27.39
CA SER A 151 -27.11 -41.89 -27.48
C SER A 151 -25.78 -41.50 -28.18
N ALA A 152 -24.76 -42.37 -28.03
CA ALA A 152 -23.66 -42.68 -28.98
C ALA A 152 -22.26 -42.03 -28.77
N SER A 153 -21.51 -42.66 -27.86
CA SER A 153 -20.24 -43.38 -28.07
C SER A 153 -19.23 -42.98 -29.17
N SER A 154 -18.01 -42.64 -28.76
CA SER A 154 -16.71 -43.18 -29.26
C SER A 154 -15.57 -42.59 -28.41
N SER A 155 -15.03 -43.32 -27.43
CA SER A 155 -13.85 -44.21 -27.54
C SER A 155 -12.53 -43.47 -27.86
N ALA A 156 -11.73 -43.19 -26.82
CA ALA A 156 -10.29 -43.49 -26.82
C ALA A 156 -9.74 -43.40 -25.38
N SER A 157 -9.33 -44.56 -24.91
CA SER A 157 -8.69 -44.87 -23.64
C SER A 157 -7.19 -44.99 -23.81
N SER A 158 -6.42 -44.42 -22.88
CA SER A 158 -5.18 -45.00 -22.34
C SER A 158 -4.72 -44.10 -21.18
N SER A 159 -4.90 -44.45 -19.90
CA SER A 159 -4.09 -45.40 -19.11
C SER A 159 -2.59 -45.20 -19.28
N ALA A 160 -1.75 -45.17 -18.25
CA ALA A 160 -1.84 -45.16 -16.80
C ALA A 160 -0.38 -45.25 -16.35
N SER A 161 -0.05 -44.72 -15.16
CA SER A 161 1.01 -45.22 -14.26
C SER A 161 2.47 -45.18 -14.79
N SER A 162 3.52 -45.03 -13.99
CA SER A 162 3.73 -45.04 -12.55
C SER A 162 5.22 -44.81 -12.31
N SER A 163 5.58 -44.35 -11.09
CA SER A 163 6.76 -44.76 -10.30
C SER A 163 8.16 -44.48 -10.89
N ALA A 164 9.23 -44.18 -10.17
CA ALA A 164 9.60 -44.26 -8.77
C ALA A 164 10.98 -43.55 -8.70
N SER A 165 11.28 -42.77 -7.65
CA SER A 165 12.33 -43.02 -6.64
C SER A 165 13.67 -43.56 -7.21
N SER A 166 14.86 -43.04 -6.90
CA SER A 166 15.38 -42.78 -5.55
C SER A 166 16.85 -42.30 -5.59
N SER A 167 17.21 -41.47 -4.60
CA SER A 167 18.43 -41.52 -3.75
C SER A 167 19.86 -41.51 -4.31
N ALA A 168 20.68 -40.58 -3.79
CA ALA A 168 21.93 -40.80 -3.00
C ALA A 168 22.88 -39.59 -3.17
N SER A 169 23.16 -38.76 -2.16
CA SER A 169 24.01 -38.95 -0.97
C SER A 169 25.53 -38.88 -1.22
N SER A 170 26.20 -37.85 -0.65
CA SER A 170 27.55 -37.80 -0.03
C SER A 170 28.16 -36.38 -0.20
N SER A 171 28.26 -35.54 0.84
CA SER A 171 29.20 -35.50 1.98
C SER A 171 30.64 -35.10 1.61
N ALA A 172 31.06 -33.89 2.01
CA ALA A 172 32.46 -33.60 2.36
C ALA A 172 32.57 -32.34 3.25
N SER A 173 33.25 -32.53 4.37
CA SER A 173 33.55 -31.60 5.44
C SER A 173 34.89 -30.87 5.19
N SER A 174 35.06 -29.63 5.68
CA SER A 174 36.35 -29.03 6.10
C SER A 174 36.09 -27.64 6.71
N SER A 175 36.11 -27.45 8.03
CA SER A 175 37.27 -27.14 8.90
C SER A 175 37.97 -25.80 8.57
N GLY A 176 37.66 -24.77 9.36
CA GLY A 176 38.34 -23.47 9.35
C GLY A 176 38.23 -22.77 10.71
N THR A 177 39.22 -23.04 11.57
CA THR A 177 39.47 -22.44 12.88
C THR A 177 40.25 -21.12 12.78
N GLY A 178 39.85 -20.11 13.55
CA GLY A 178 40.62 -18.91 13.92
C GLY A 178 39.68 -17.99 14.72
N SER A 179 39.72 -17.86 16.06
CA SER A 179 40.82 -17.50 16.97
C SER A 179 41.52 -16.20 16.62
N GLU A 180 40.86 -15.06 16.85
CA GLU A 180 41.53 -13.82 17.24
C GLU A 180 40.82 -13.17 18.44
N THR A 181 41.50 -13.31 19.57
CA THR A 181 41.40 -12.53 20.80
C THR A 181 41.65 -11.04 20.52
N GLY A 182 40.70 -10.19 20.93
CA GLY A 182 40.85 -8.73 20.94
C GLY A 182 40.20 -8.14 22.20
N THR A 183 40.90 -8.27 23.33
CA THR A 183 40.63 -7.54 24.57
C THR A 183 40.79 -6.03 24.37
N GLY A 184 39.70 -5.28 24.45
CA GLY A 184 39.70 -3.82 24.47
C GLY A 184 39.00 -3.30 25.74
N THR A 185 39.74 -3.29 26.84
CA THR A 185 39.35 -2.71 28.12
C THR A 185 39.32 -1.18 27.99
N GLY A 186 38.14 -0.58 28.09
CA GLY A 186 37.96 0.88 28.08
C GLY A 186 37.18 1.35 29.30
N THR A 187 37.83 1.33 30.47
CA THR A 187 37.40 2.03 31.69
C THR A 187 37.48 3.53 31.48
N GLY A 188 36.33 4.19 31.41
CA GLY A 188 36.20 5.65 31.44
C GLY A 188 35.43 6.11 32.68
N THR A 189 36.12 6.14 33.82
CA THR A 189 35.65 6.76 35.06
C THR A 189 35.81 8.27 34.92
N GLY A 190 34.70 9.01 34.85
CA GLY A 190 34.68 10.47 34.82
C GLY A 190 33.90 11.03 36.00
N THR A 191 34.49 10.95 37.20
CA THR A 191 34.05 11.71 38.37
C THR A 191 34.75 13.07 38.33
N GLY A 192 33.99 14.16 38.26
CA GLY A 192 34.52 15.52 38.27
C GLY A 192 33.53 16.49 38.88
N SER A 193 33.42 16.47 40.21
CA SER A 193 32.86 17.56 41.00
C SER A 193 33.72 18.80 40.81
N ASN A 194 33.12 19.96 40.55
CA ASN A 194 33.74 21.24 40.89
C ASN A 194 32.71 22.18 41.51
N SER A 195 32.85 22.36 42.83
CA SER A 195 32.25 23.45 43.59
C SER A 195 33.20 24.64 43.54
N ASN A 196 32.69 25.81 43.16
CA ASN A 196 33.15 27.13 43.63
C ASN A 196 32.03 28.12 43.21
N ASN A 197 31.21 28.62 44.13
CA ASN A 197 31.50 29.73 45.04
C ASN A 197 31.80 31.03 44.28
N ILE A 198 30.76 31.83 44.03
CA ILE A 198 30.53 33.23 44.47
C ILE A 198 29.04 33.50 44.29
#